data_AF-A0A3R9W1X8-F1
#
_entry.id   AF-A0A3R9W1X8-F1
#
_cell.length_a   1.000
_cell.length_b   1.000
_cell.length_c   1.000
_cell.angle_alpha   90.00
_cell.angle_beta   90.00
_cell.angle_gamma   90.00
#
_symmetry.space_group_name_H-M   'P 1'
#
loop_
_entity.id
_entity.type
_entity.pdbx_description
1 polymer ?
#
loop_
_entity_poly.entity_id
_entity_poly.type
_entity_poly.pdbx_seq_one_letter_code
_entity_poly.pdbx_strand_id
1 'polypeptide(L)' 'MLCFPEDLIAAQSAWERTYRSLADPVQPERTTALRRRLLELSVQVWWHPYWREAGTGQRVALRTAVRELETGAG' A
#
# COMPACT_ATOMS: atom_id res chain seq x y z
N MET A 1 0.57 -20.32 -2.64
CA MET A 1 0.86 -19.28 -1.64
C MET A 1 1.77 -18.26 -2.32
N LEU A 2 1.20 -17.15 -2.78
CA LEU A 2 1.98 -16.09 -3.45
C LEU A 2 2.80 -15.39 -2.36
N CYS A 3 4.11 -15.58 -2.38
CA CYS A 3 5.00 -14.86 -1.48
C CYS A 3 5.28 -13.50 -2.13
N PHE A 4 4.57 -12.47 -1.68
CA PHE A 4 4.87 -11.10 -2.09
C PHE A 4 6.17 -10.64 -1.41
N PRO A 5 6.97 -9.78 -2.08
CA PRO A 5 8.12 -9.14 -1.44
C PRO A 5 7.69 -8.39 -0.17
N GLU A 6 8.48 -8.48 0.90
CA GLU A 6 8.18 -7.80 2.16
C GLU A 6 8.11 -6.27 1.98
N ASP A 7 8.95 -5.70 1.12
CA ASP A 7 8.94 -4.28 0.81
C ASP A 7 7.64 -3.86 0.10
N LEU A 8 7.06 -4.74 -0.72
CA LEU A 8 5.82 -4.51 -1.43
C LEU A 8 4.61 -4.60 -0.48
N ILE A 9 4.64 -5.55 0.45
CA ILE A 9 3.67 -5.67 1.55
C ILE A 9 3.74 -4.42 2.44
N ALA A 10 4.95 -3.99 2.82
CA ALA A 10 5.17 -2.81 3.64
C ALA A 10 4.71 -1.52 2.94
N ALA A 11 5.01 -1.37 1.64
CA ALA A 11 4.57 -0.22 0.83
C ALA A 11 3.04 -0.17 0.72
N GLN A 12 2.38 -1.30 0.50
CA GLN A 12 0.92 -1.37 0.42
C GLN A 12 0.24 -1.11 1.78
N SER A 13 0.76 -1.65 2.89
CA SER A 13 0.25 -1.32 4.23
C SER A 13 0.43 0.16 4.58
N ALA A 14 1.60 0.73 4.25
CA ALA A 14 1.84 2.16 4.44
C ALA A 14 0.89 3.01 3.58
N TRP A 15 0.55 2.55 2.37
CA TRP A 15 -0.40 3.21 1.48
C TRP A 15 -1.80 3.21 2.08
N GLU A 16 -2.28 2.08 2.61
CA GLU A 16 -3.59 1.99 3.25
C GLU A 16 -3.69 2.85 4.51
N ARG A 17 -2.65 2.86 5.34
CA ARG A 17 -2.57 3.75 6.51
C ARG A 17 -2.60 5.23 6.12
N THR A 18 -1.82 5.61 5.11
CA THR A 18 -1.78 7.00 4.60
C THR A 18 -3.14 7.39 4.02
N TYR A 19 -3.78 6.50 3.28
CA TYR A 19 -5.11 6.73 2.73
C TYR A 19 -6.16 6.91 3.83
N ARG A 20 -6.13 6.07 4.88
CA ARG A 20 -7.03 6.20 6.04
C ARG A 20 -6.83 7.52 6.77
N SER A 21 -5.59 7.94 6.99
CA SER A 21 -5.29 9.25 7.58
C SER A 21 -5.71 10.43 6.70
N LEU A 22 -5.72 10.26 5.37
CA LEU A 22 -6.17 11.28 4.43
C LEU A 22 -7.70 11.34 4.30
N ALA A 23 -8.38 10.21 4.53
CA ALA A 23 -9.84 10.13 4.61
C ALA A 23 -10.40 10.66 5.95
N ASP A 24 -9.53 10.86 6.95
CA ASP A 24 -9.90 11.46 8.23
C ASP A 24 -10.06 12.99 8.08
N PRO A 25 -11.27 13.54 8.27
CA PRO A 25 -11.55 14.96 8.08
C PRO A 25 -10.93 15.86 9.17
N VAL A 26 -10.35 15.30 10.24
CA VAL A 26 -9.86 16.05 11.40
C VAL A 26 -8.52 16.76 11.15
N GLN A 27 -7.74 16.39 10.13
CA GLN A 27 -6.33 16.80 10.00
C GLN A 27 -5.99 17.54 8.68
N PRO A 28 -6.61 18.70 8.38
CA PRO A 28 -6.44 19.40 7.11
C PRO A 28 -4.99 19.86 6.84
N GLU A 29 -4.26 20.24 7.89
CA GLU A 29 -2.87 20.72 7.80
C GLU A 29 -1.84 19.64 7.44
N ARG A 30 -2.17 18.35 7.65
CA ARG A 30 -1.32 17.22 7.24
C ARG A 30 -1.65 16.70 5.84
N THR A 31 -2.70 17.20 5.19
CA THR A 31 -3.19 16.70 3.90
C THR A 31 -2.14 16.77 2.79
N THR A 32 -1.35 17.85 2.72
CA THR A 32 -0.31 17.99 1.68
C THR A 32 0.81 16.96 1.84
N ALA A 33 1.28 16.75 3.08
CA ALA A 33 2.30 15.74 3.36
C ALA A 33 1.78 14.32 3.11
N LEU A 34 0.52 14.04 3.49
CA LEU A 34 -0.13 12.75 3.24
C LEU A 34 -0.33 12.48 1.74
N ARG A 35 -0.76 13.49 0.96
CA ARG A 35 -0.88 13.36 -0.51
C ARG A 35 0.48 13.06 -1.15
N ARG A 36 1.52 13.78 -0.77
CA ARG A 36 2.88 13.53 -1.27
C ARG A 36 3.32 12.10 -0.94
N ARG A 37 3.11 11.66 0.29
CA ARG A 37 3.45 10.31 0.72
C ARG A 37 2.66 9.25 -0.04
N LEU A 38 1.38 9.49 -0.31
CA LEU A 38 0.54 8.59 -1.10
C LEU A 38 1.07 8.44 -2.53
N LEU A 39 1.54 9.52 -3.15
CA LEU A 39 2.13 9.50 -4.50
C LEU A 39 3.45 8.73 -4.52
N GLU A 40 4.34 8.95 -3.55
CA GLU A 40 5.59 8.20 -3.41
C GLU A 40 5.34 6.70 -3.25
N LEU A 41 4.42 6.32 -2.36
CA LEU A 41 4.03 4.92 -2.15
C LEU A 41 3.36 4.32 -3.39
N SER A 42 2.55 5.11 -4.09
CA SER A 42 1.96 4.68 -5.37
C SER A 42 3.04 4.42 -6.40
N VAL A 43 4.06 5.26 -6.50
CA VAL A 43 5.20 5.01 -7.41
C VAL A 43 5.95 3.75 -7.01
N GLN A 44 6.26 3.56 -5.73
CA GLN A 44 6.96 2.37 -5.23
C GLN A 44 6.19 1.08 -5.53
N VAL A 45 4.88 1.05 -5.28
CA VAL A 45 4.05 -0.11 -5.62
C VAL A 45 3.98 -0.25 -7.13
N TRP A 46 3.58 0.78 -7.89
CA TRP A 46 3.30 0.61 -9.32
C TRP A 46 4.53 0.29 -10.18
N TRP A 47 5.70 0.81 -9.83
CA TRP A 47 6.96 0.59 -10.56
C TRP A 47 7.78 -0.58 -10.01
N HIS A 48 7.23 -1.35 -9.06
CA HIS A 48 7.97 -2.46 -8.46
C HIS A 48 8.36 -3.53 -9.51
N PRO A 49 9.63 -3.97 -9.55
CA PRO A 49 10.11 -4.96 -10.53
C PRO A 49 9.33 -6.28 -10.48
N TYR A 50 8.80 -6.65 -9.30
CA TYR A 50 7.94 -7.82 -9.12
C TYR A 50 6.78 -7.88 -10.12
N TRP A 51 6.20 -6.74 -10.53
CA TRP A 51 5.08 -6.76 -11.48
C TRP A 51 5.48 -7.17 -12.89
N ARG A 52 6.76 -7.07 -13.25
CA ARG A 52 7.25 -7.58 -14.54
C ARG A 52 7.16 -9.10 -14.60
N GLU A 53 7.34 -9.76 -13.47
CA GLU A 53 7.36 -11.23 -13.36
C GLU A 53 5.98 -11.79 -12.99
N ALA A 54 5.29 -11.16 -12.04
CA ALA A 54 4.01 -11.63 -11.52
C ALA A 54 2.80 -11.15 -12.36
N GLY A 55 2.97 -10.12 -13.18
CA GLY A 55 1.88 -9.48 -13.92
C GLY A 55 1.03 -8.54 -13.06
N THR A 56 0.44 -7.52 -13.70
CA THR A 56 -0.32 -6.45 -13.01
C THR A 56 -1.61 -6.93 -12.35
N GLY A 57 -2.14 -8.10 -12.73
CA GLY A 57 -3.33 -8.72 -12.11
C GLY A 57 -3.14 -9.14 -10.65
N GLN A 58 -1.88 -9.35 -10.22
CA GLN A 58 -1.55 -9.75 -8.85
C GLN A 58 -1.65 -8.60 -7.83
N ARG A 59 -1.94 -7.38 -8.29
CA ARG A 59 -2.12 -6.20 -7.42
C ARG A 59 -3.34 -6.28 -6.52
N VAL A 60 -4.41 -6.92 -6.99
CA VAL A 60 -5.60 -7.15 -6.15
C VAL A 60 -5.28 -8.17 -5.07
N ALA A 61 -4.56 -9.24 -5.42
CA ALA A 61 -4.11 -10.25 -4.48
C ALA A 61 -3.16 -9.69 -3.40
N LEU A 62 -2.31 -8.72 -3.74
CA LEU A 62 -1.46 -8.00 -2.77
C LEU A 62 -2.31 -7.29 -1.70
N ARG A 63 -3.38 -6.59 -2.08
CA ARG A 63 -4.26 -5.90 -1.11
C ARG A 63 -4.96 -6.89 -0.18
N THR A 64 -5.43 -8.01 -0.72
CA THR A 64 -6.03 -9.08 0.09
C THR A 64 -5.02 -9.65 1.09
N ALA A 65 -3.80 -9.96 0.64
CA ALA A 65 -2.74 -10.49 1.50
C ALA A 65 -2.34 -9.51 2.62
N VAL A 66 -2.23 -8.22 2.31
CA VAL A 66 -1.95 -7.18 3.33
C VAL A 66 -3.08 -7.10 4.34
N ARG A 67 -4.33 -7.14 3.90
CA ARG A 67 -5.49 -7.10 4.79
C ARG A 67 -5.58 -8.34 5.70
N GLU A 68 -5.25 -9.52 5.18
CA GLU A 68 -5.17 -10.75 5.96
C GLU A 68 -4.06 -10.68 7.02
N LEU A 69 -2.88 -10.16 6.66
CA LEU A 69 -1.77 -9.94 7.60
C LEU A 69 -2.14 -8.91 8.69
N GLU A 70 -2.81 -7.83 8.34
CA GLU A 70 -3.26 -6.82 9.29
C GLU A 70 -4.38 -7.31 10.21
N THR A 71 -5.23 -8.23 9.73
CA THR A 71 -6.32 -8.83 10.52
C THR A 71 -5.82 -9.97 11.42
N GLY A 72 -4.84 -10.75 10.96
CA GLY A 72 -4.24 -11.84 11.73
C GLY A 72 -3.20 -11.40 12.77
N ALA A 73 -2.79 -10.12 12.76
CA ALA A 73 -1.94 -9.50 13.77
C ALA A 73 -2.72 -8.90 14.96
N GLY A 74 -4.03 -9.18 15.05
CA GLY A 74 -4.93 -8.71 16.11
C GLY A 74 -5.09 -9.70 17.26
#